data_AF-A0A2G9MMU4-F1
#
_entry.id   AF-A0A2G9MMU4-F1
#
_cell.length_a   1.000
_cell.length_b   1.000
_cell.length_c   1.000
_cell.angle_alpha   90.00
_cell.angle_beta   90.00
_cell.angle_gamma   90.00
#
_symmetry.space_group_name_H-M   'P 1'
#
loop_
_entity.id
_entity.type
_entity.pdbx_description
1 polymer ?
#
loop_
_entity_poly.entity_id
_entity_poly.type
_entity_poly.pdbx_seq_one_letter_code
_entity_poly.pdbx_strand_id
1 'polypeptide(L)'
;VSISKANIQATLRCETTIIAAANPKFGRFDPYETVASQINLPSTLINRFDLIFPIKDLPDEKKDEKLASFILDLHKDDTTNDAEISTELLRKYIAYAKQNFFPKLTQAAIDEIKNYFLKLRIGAAKSGNKSIPISARQLEGLVRLSEAGAKLRLSDKVMKRDAKRAVELLDYCLRQVAFDEETGTIDIDRIATEMPATQRNKLMKIKELIIELEKQVGKLIPLEDLLKSAVEHGLEEHEVEEVIQKLKRAGDVYEPKHGFLSRI
;
A
#
# COMPACT_ATOMS: atom_id res chain seq x y z
N VAL A 1 11.85 20.22 18.83
CA VAL A 1 10.84 21.22 18.42
C VAL A 1 11.39 22.59 18.70
N SER A 2 11.56 23.42 17.67
CA SER A 2 12.05 24.79 17.82
C SER A 2 10.87 25.75 17.88
N ILE A 3 10.84 26.57 18.92
CA ILE A 3 9.81 27.58 19.18
C ILE A 3 10.49 28.94 19.03
N SER A 4 9.96 29.78 18.13
CA SER A 4 10.42 31.14 17.93
C SER A 4 9.22 32.08 17.95
N LYS A 5 9.03 32.79 19.06
CA LYS A 5 7.91 33.73 19.28
C LYS A 5 8.41 34.89 20.13
N ALA A 6 8.20 36.14 19.70
CA ALA A 6 8.60 37.38 20.39
C ALA A 6 9.85 37.24 21.30
N ASN A 7 9.66 36.94 22.59
CA ASN A 7 10.73 36.88 23.60
C ASN A 7 11.23 35.46 23.92
N ILE A 8 10.81 34.43 23.18
CA ILE A 8 11.19 33.03 23.38
C ILE A 8 11.71 32.48 22.07
N GLN A 9 13.02 32.24 22.04
CA GLN A 9 13.68 31.42 21.03
C GLN A 9 14.32 30.23 21.74
N ALA A 10 13.67 29.07 21.67
CA ALA A 10 14.10 27.87 22.37
C ALA A 10 13.94 26.64 21.49
N THR A 11 14.86 25.69 21.61
CA THR A 11 14.73 24.37 20.99
C THR A 11 14.57 23.32 22.08
N LEU A 12 13.39 22.71 22.14
CA LEU A 12 13.07 21.63 23.07
C LEU A 12 13.38 20.29 22.42
N ARG A 13 14.15 19.44 23.10
CA ARG A 13 14.39 18.07 22.66
C ARG A 13 13.12 17.25 22.92
N CYS A 14 12.53 16.70 21.87
CA CYS A 14 11.35 15.85 21.96
C CYS A 14 11.67 14.55 21.23
N GLU A 15 11.94 13.49 21.99
CA GLU A 15 12.19 12.16 21.46
C GLU A 15 10.97 11.30 21.73
N THR A 16 10.15 11.10 20.71
CA THR A 16 8.95 10.29 20.80
C THR A 16 8.79 9.44 19.55
N THR A 17 8.19 8.27 19.71
CA THR A 17 7.77 7.42 18.59
C THR A 17 6.35 7.79 18.22
N ILE A 18 6.09 7.97 16.93
CA ILE A 18 4.75 8.28 16.42
C ILE A 18 4.14 6.99 15.89
N ILE A 19 2.97 6.65 16.41
CA ILE A 19 2.06 5.67 15.81
C ILE A 19 0.85 6.46 15.34
N ALA A 20 0.51 6.34 14.07
CA ALA A 20 -0.61 7.04 13.46
C ALA A 20 -1.52 6.03 12.77
N ALA A 21 -2.83 6.23 12.92
CA ALA A 21 -3.85 5.57 12.12
C ALA A 21 -4.46 6.63 11.19
N ALA A 22 -4.69 6.25 9.94
CA ALA A 22 -5.29 7.11 8.94
C ALA A 22 -6.33 6.31 8.14
N ASN A 23 -7.43 6.96 7.80
CA ASN A 23 -8.44 6.38 6.93
C ASN A 23 -8.16 6.75 5.47
N PRO A 24 -8.48 5.88 4.50
CA PRO A 24 -8.47 6.24 3.10
C PRO A 24 -9.53 7.31 2.81
N LYS A 25 -9.33 8.10 1.75
CA LYS A 25 -10.19 9.26 1.38
C LYS A 25 -11.69 8.94 1.34
N PHE A 26 -12.06 7.74 0.88
CA PHE A 26 -13.45 7.32 0.70
C PHE A 26 -13.89 6.24 1.71
N GLY A 27 -13.16 6.07 2.81
CA GLY A 27 -13.51 5.13 3.89
C GLY A 27 -13.16 3.66 3.61
N ARG A 28 -12.92 3.27 2.36
CA ARG A 28 -12.36 1.97 1.96
C ARG A 28 -11.22 2.16 0.97
N PHE A 29 -10.31 1.18 0.93
CA PHE A 29 -9.29 1.14 -0.11
C PHE A 29 -9.91 0.63 -1.41
N ASP A 30 -9.75 1.39 -2.47
CA ASP A 30 -9.95 0.95 -3.85
C ASP A 30 -8.78 0.04 -4.26
N PRO A 31 -9.02 -1.22 -4.65
CA PRO A 31 -7.98 -2.13 -5.13
C PRO A 31 -7.26 -1.62 -6.39
N TYR A 32 -7.94 -0.80 -7.19
CA TYR A 32 -7.46 -0.30 -8.48
C TYR A 32 -6.66 1.01 -8.39
N GLU A 33 -6.47 1.55 -7.18
CA GLU A 33 -5.58 2.69 -6.95
C GLU A 33 -4.43 2.32 -6.01
N THR A 34 -3.30 3.00 -6.15
CA THR A 34 -2.21 2.87 -5.19
C THR A 34 -2.65 3.33 -3.80
N VAL A 35 -2.16 2.67 -2.75
CA VAL A 35 -2.45 3.08 -1.36
C VAL A 35 -2.00 4.52 -1.11
N ALA A 36 -0.89 4.95 -1.71
CA ALA A 36 -0.33 6.29 -1.52
C ALA A 36 -1.26 7.41 -2.04
N SER A 37 -1.94 7.23 -3.18
CA SER A 37 -2.89 8.23 -3.72
C SER A 37 -4.17 8.33 -2.87
N GLN A 38 -4.53 7.24 -2.21
CA GLN A 38 -5.76 7.11 -1.42
C GLN A 38 -5.63 7.65 0.00
N ILE A 39 -4.41 7.93 0.47
CA ILE A 39 -4.16 8.56 1.77
C ILE A 39 -4.15 10.09 1.59
N ASN A 40 -4.90 10.81 2.43
CA ASN A 40 -4.91 12.28 2.40
C ASN A 40 -3.68 12.88 3.14
N LEU A 41 -2.47 12.46 2.77
CA LEU A 41 -1.23 12.98 3.32
C LEU A 41 -0.26 13.36 2.19
N PRO A 42 0.40 14.53 2.27
CA PRO A 42 1.49 14.86 1.38
C PRO A 42 2.58 13.79 1.36
N SER A 43 3.16 13.52 0.18
CA SER A 43 4.25 12.56 0.01
C SER A 43 5.46 12.86 0.92
N THR A 44 5.70 14.13 1.26
CA THR A 44 6.76 14.56 2.19
C THR A 44 6.53 14.13 3.63
N LEU A 45 5.28 13.87 4.04
CA LEU A 45 4.91 13.33 5.35
C LEU A 45 4.86 11.79 5.32
N ILE A 46 4.32 11.21 4.24
CA ILE A 46 4.32 9.75 4.03
C ILE A 46 5.75 9.20 4.10
N ASN A 47 6.68 9.86 3.41
CA ASN A 47 8.11 9.52 3.45
C ASN A 47 8.75 9.63 4.84
N ARG A 48 8.06 10.21 5.83
CA ARG A 48 8.56 10.28 7.21
C ARG A 48 8.24 9.03 8.03
N PHE A 49 7.30 8.22 7.59
CA PHE A 49 7.02 6.96 8.26
C PHE A 49 8.01 5.90 7.77
N ASP A 50 8.61 5.19 8.71
CA ASP A 50 9.54 4.11 8.39
C ASP A 50 8.79 2.86 7.90
N LEU A 51 7.59 2.61 8.44
CA LEU A 51 6.70 1.51 8.05
C LEU A 51 5.28 2.03 7.88
N ILE A 52 4.62 1.60 6.81
CA ILE A 52 3.22 1.90 6.52
C ILE A 52 2.53 0.55 6.29
N PHE A 53 1.47 0.30 7.05
CA PHE A 53 0.69 -0.92 6.97
C PHE A 53 -0.69 -0.57 6.41
N PRO A 54 -0.95 -0.80 5.11
CA PRO A 54 -2.31 -0.73 4.61
C PRO A 54 -3.10 -1.93 5.14
N ILE A 55 -4.18 -1.66 5.87
CA ILE A 55 -5.13 -2.68 6.31
C ILE A 55 -6.29 -2.64 5.33
N LYS A 56 -6.34 -3.59 4.40
CA LYS A 56 -7.42 -3.74 3.42
C LYS A 56 -8.47 -4.71 3.97
N ASP A 57 -9.73 -4.29 3.96
CA ASP A 57 -10.89 -5.13 4.30
C ASP A 57 -11.41 -5.78 3.00
N LEU A 58 -10.90 -6.98 2.70
CA LEU A 58 -11.27 -7.75 1.52
C LEU A 58 -12.06 -8.98 2.00
N PRO A 59 -13.30 -9.20 1.51
CA PRO A 59 -14.09 -10.37 1.88
C PRO A 59 -13.35 -11.67 1.57
N ASP A 60 -13.25 -12.55 2.55
CA ASP A 60 -12.57 -13.85 2.45
C ASP A 60 -13.28 -14.84 3.37
N GLU A 61 -14.10 -15.71 2.77
CA GLU A 61 -14.96 -16.65 3.48
C GLU A 61 -14.23 -17.41 4.60
N LYS A 62 -13.00 -17.88 4.34
CA LYS A 62 -12.21 -18.66 5.31
C LYS A 62 -11.65 -17.81 6.44
N LYS A 63 -11.26 -16.56 6.17
CA LYS A 63 -10.77 -15.65 7.21
C LYS A 63 -11.92 -15.09 8.04
N ASP A 64 -13.02 -14.76 7.37
CA ASP A 64 -14.22 -14.21 7.98
C ASP A 64 -14.89 -15.23 8.89
N GLU A 65 -14.96 -16.50 8.47
CA GLU A 65 -15.44 -17.60 9.32
C GLU A 65 -14.60 -17.76 10.60
N LYS A 66 -13.26 -17.72 10.47
CA LYS A 66 -12.35 -17.81 11.62
C LYS A 66 -12.48 -16.61 12.56
N LEU A 67 -12.59 -15.41 12.00
CA LEU A 67 -12.75 -14.18 12.76
C LEU A 67 -14.09 -14.18 13.51
N ALA A 68 -15.17 -14.54 12.83
CA ALA A 68 -16.49 -14.63 13.43
C ALA A 68 -16.53 -15.67 14.55
N SER A 69 -15.99 -16.86 14.31
CA SER A 69 -15.88 -17.92 15.33
C SER A 69 -15.10 -17.42 16.55
N PHE A 70 -13.93 -16.81 16.33
CA PHE A 70 -13.10 -16.26 17.40
C PHE A 70 -13.81 -15.19 18.24
N ILE A 71 -14.55 -14.28 17.61
CA ILE A 71 -15.30 -13.23 18.32
C ILE A 71 -16.46 -13.83 19.14
N LEU A 72 -17.18 -14.80 18.57
CA LEU A 72 -18.31 -15.46 19.23
C LEU A 72 -17.85 -16.30 20.41
N ASP A 73 -16.75 -17.04 20.26
CA ASP A 73 -16.15 -17.84 21.34
C ASP A 73 -15.70 -16.95 22.50
N LEU A 74 -15.10 -15.78 22.23
CA LEU A 74 -14.70 -14.81 23.25
C LEU A 74 -15.88 -14.27 24.07
N HIS A 75 -17.07 -14.16 23.47
CA HIS A 75 -18.28 -13.71 24.18
C HIS A 75 -19.03 -14.85 24.87
N LYS A 76 -18.77 -16.10 24.46
CA LYS A 76 -19.39 -17.30 25.03
C LYS A 76 -18.71 -17.73 26.33
N ASP A 77 -17.37 -17.71 26.34
CA ASP A 77 -16.58 -18.06 27.50
C ASP A 77 -15.87 -16.80 28.04
N ASP A 78 -16.25 -16.36 29.25
CA ASP A 78 -15.60 -15.25 29.99
C ASP A 78 -14.15 -15.58 30.42
N THR A 79 -13.65 -16.76 30.00
CA THR A 79 -12.24 -17.10 30.14
C THR A 79 -11.46 -16.25 29.15
N THR A 80 -10.89 -15.17 29.67
CA THR A 80 -9.73 -14.50 29.07
C THR A 80 -8.79 -15.58 28.54
N ASN A 81 -8.63 -15.68 27.23
CA ASN A 81 -7.61 -16.54 26.62
C ASN A 81 -6.30 -16.28 27.35
N ASP A 82 -5.89 -17.21 28.21
CA ASP A 82 -4.67 -17.09 29.00
C ASP A 82 -3.53 -17.16 28.00
N ALA A 83 -3.07 -15.99 27.58
CA ALA A 83 -1.93 -15.87 26.69
C ALA A 83 -0.76 -16.64 27.34
N GLU A 84 -0.08 -17.48 26.56
CA GLU A 84 1.08 -18.28 27.02
C GLU A 84 2.13 -17.42 27.74
N ILE A 85 2.19 -16.13 27.39
CA ILE A 85 3.04 -15.12 28.01
C ILE A 85 2.16 -14.11 28.73
N SER A 86 2.34 -14.02 30.04
CA SER A 86 1.65 -13.02 30.85
C SER A 86 2.03 -11.60 30.43
N THR A 87 1.06 -10.69 30.48
CA THR A 87 1.27 -9.27 30.13
C THR A 87 2.31 -8.60 31.03
N GLU A 88 2.41 -9.04 32.29
CA GLU A 88 3.42 -8.57 33.24
C GLU A 88 4.84 -8.98 32.82
N LEU A 89 5.03 -10.26 32.46
CA LEU A 89 6.32 -10.75 31.99
C LEU A 89 6.75 -10.03 30.72
N LEU A 90 5.84 -9.85 29.76
CA LEU A 90 6.12 -9.13 28.52
C LEU A 90 6.56 -7.68 28.79
N ARG A 91 5.87 -6.98 29.69
CA ARG A 91 6.24 -5.61 30.10
C ARG A 91 7.64 -5.55 30.72
N LYS A 92 7.94 -6.46 31.64
CA LYS A 92 9.26 -6.56 32.29
C LYS A 92 10.36 -6.90 31.26
N TYR A 93 10.08 -7.81 30.33
CA TYR A 93 11.01 -8.20 29.27
C TYR A 93 11.36 -7.03 28.35
N ILE A 94 10.35 -6.28 27.87
CA ILE A 94 10.57 -5.10 27.02
C ILE A 94 11.37 -4.03 27.78
N ALA A 95 11.05 -3.78 29.05
CA ALA A 95 11.78 -2.81 29.87
C ALA A 95 13.25 -3.23 30.04
N TYR A 96 13.51 -4.50 30.38
CA TYR A 96 14.85 -5.06 30.52
C TYR A 96 15.65 -4.97 29.22
N ALA A 97 15.05 -5.36 28.09
CA ALA A 97 15.68 -5.28 26.76
C ALA A 97 16.08 -3.85 26.39
N LYS A 98 15.22 -2.86 26.67
CA LYS A 98 15.48 -1.44 26.35
C LYS A 98 16.57 -0.82 27.23
N GLN A 99 16.70 -1.24 28.49
CA GLN A 99 17.63 -0.65 29.45
C GLN A 99 19.04 -1.25 29.37
N ASN A 100 19.16 -2.53 29.00
CA ASN A 100 20.42 -3.26 29.13
C ASN A 100 21.14 -3.51 27.79
N PHE A 101 20.45 -3.45 26.65
CA PHE A 101 21.03 -3.83 25.35
C PHE A 101 21.10 -2.66 24.37
N PHE A 102 22.30 -2.40 23.87
CA PHE A 102 22.61 -1.32 22.93
C PHE A 102 23.36 -1.88 21.72
N PRO A 103 22.65 -2.64 20.85
CA PRO A 103 23.29 -3.43 19.82
C PRO A 103 24.03 -2.59 18.81
N LYS A 104 25.19 -3.08 18.38
CA LYS A 104 25.97 -2.48 17.29
C LYS A 104 25.89 -3.33 16.02
N LEU A 105 25.88 -2.66 14.87
CA LEU A 105 25.87 -3.31 13.57
C LEU A 105 27.14 -4.14 13.34
N THR A 106 26.94 -5.39 12.92
CA THR A 106 28.04 -6.21 12.39
C THR A 106 28.24 -5.94 10.90
N GLN A 107 29.43 -6.22 10.37
CA GLN A 107 29.70 -6.04 8.94
C GLN A 107 28.69 -6.79 8.06
N ALA A 108 28.35 -8.03 8.43
CA ALA A 108 27.37 -8.82 7.70
C ALA A 108 25.96 -8.21 7.68
N ALA A 109 25.55 -7.48 8.73
CA ALA A 109 24.29 -6.75 8.76
C ALA A 109 24.35 -5.48 7.90
N ILE A 110 25.48 -4.75 7.95
CA ILE A 110 25.72 -3.57 7.11
C ILE A 110 25.62 -3.93 5.63
N ASP A 111 26.29 -5.01 5.22
CA ASP A 111 26.30 -5.46 3.82
C ASP A 111 24.89 -5.83 3.35
N GLU A 112 24.10 -6.51 4.18
CA GLU A 112 22.72 -6.87 3.86
C GLU A 112 21.83 -5.63 3.63
N ILE A 113 21.85 -4.69 4.57
CA ILE A 113 21.08 -3.45 4.49
C ILE A 113 21.51 -2.62 3.28
N LYS A 114 22.82 -2.48 3.06
CA LYS A 114 23.39 -1.73 1.92
C LYS A 114 22.96 -2.34 0.59
N ASN A 115 23.07 -3.67 0.45
CA ASN A 115 22.70 -4.38 -0.77
C ASN A 115 21.20 -4.19 -1.08
N TYR A 116 20.33 -4.27 -0.07
CA TYR A 116 18.91 -4.03 -0.26
C TYR A 116 18.60 -2.57 -0.66
N PHE A 117 19.21 -1.59 0.02
CA PHE A 117 19.02 -0.18 -0.31
C PHE A 117 19.44 0.15 -1.75
N LEU A 118 20.58 -0.39 -2.21
CA LEU A 118 21.02 -0.22 -3.59
C LEU A 118 20.05 -0.85 -4.59
N LYS A 119 19.56 -2.06 -4.31
CA LYS A 119 18.54 -2.74 -5.13
C LYS A 119 17.27 -1.91 -5.26
N LEU A 120 16.75 -1.40 -4.14
CA LEU A 120 15.59 -0.52 -4.13
C LEU A 120 15.81 0.72 -5.01
N ARG A 121 16.95 1.40 -4.86
CA ARG A 121 17.24 2.63 -5.60
C ARG A 121 17.38 2.39 -7.11
N ILE A 122 17.99 1.27 -7.52
CA ILE A 122 18.08 0.86 -8.92
C ILE A 122 16.70 0.50 -9.48
N GLY A 123 15.88 -0.20 -8.71
CA GLY A 123 14.50 -0.54 -9.08
C GLY A 123 13.67 0.70 -9.36
N ALA A 124 13.68 1.67 -8.44
CA ALA A 124 12.93 2.92 -8.63
C ALA A 124 13.43 3.78 -9.79
N ALA A 125 14.71 3.71 -10.14
CA ALA A 125 15.23 4.40 -11.33
C ALA A 125 14.74 3.78 -12.65
N LYS A 126 14.44 2.47 -12.66
CA LYS A 126 13.95 1.75 -13.85
C LYS A 126 12.45 1.90 -14.05
N SER A 127 11.68 2.01 -12.96
CA SER A 127 10.21 1.90 -13.02
C SER A 127 9.48 3.16 -13.47
N GLY A 128 10.13 4.33 -13.59
CA GLY A 128 9.53 5.57 -14.13
C GLY A 128 8.43 6.21 -13.26
N ASN A 129 7.55 5.39 -12.67
CA ASN A 129 6.43 5.76 -11.82
C ASN A 129 6.90 6.00 -10.39
N LYS A 130 6.95 7.28 -10.04
CA LYS A 130 7.28 7.81 -8.72
C LYS A 130 6.03 7.79 -7.83
N SER A 131 5.76 6.69 -7.13
CA SER A 131 4.79 6.79 -6.03
C SER A 131 5.48 7.23 -4.72
N ILE A 132 6.70 6.74 -4.43
CA ILE A 132 7.45 7.11 -3.21
C ILE A 132 8.97 7.21 -3.49
N PRO A 133 9.61 8.39 -3.36
CA PRO A 133 11.06 8.51 -3.52
C PRO A 133 11.81 7.78 -2.39
N ILE A 134 12.65 6.81 -2.75
CA ILE A 134 13.53 6.12 -1.78
C ILE A 134 14.59 7.11 -1.30
N SER A 135 14.48 7.52 -0.03
CA SER A 135 15.40 8.45 0.61
C SER A 135 16.36 7.74 1.57
N ALA A 136 17.44 8.43 1.97
CA ALA A 136 18.36 7.94 3.00
C ALA A 136 17.66 7.62 4.34
N ARG A 137 16.46 8.17 4.58
CA ARG A 137 15.66 7.87 5.77
C ARG A 137 15.24 6.40 5.84
N GLN A 138 15.01 5.75 4.71
CA GLN A 138 14.68 4.32 4.67
C GLN A 138 15.85 3.47 5.18
N LEU A 139 17.08 3.91 4.91
CA LEU A 139 18.29 3.29 5.47
C LEU A 139 18.34 3.42 6.99
N GLU A 140 18.08 4.61 7.53
CA GLU A 140 18.01 4.85 8.97
C GLU A 140 16.88 4.05 9.64
N GLY A 141 15.73 3.90 8.96
CA GLY A 141 14.62 3.05 9.39
C GLY A 141 15.03 1.58 9.49
N LEU A 142 15.70 1.04 8.47
CA LEU A 142 16.23 -0.32 8.47
C LEU A 142 17.21 -0.57 9.61
N VAL A 143 18.12 0.37 9.88
CA VAL A 143 19.05 0.27 11.02
C VAL A 143 18.27 0.20 12.33
N ARG A 144 17.32 1.13 12.55
CA ARG A 144 16.49 1.15 13.77
C ARG A 144 15.68 -0.13 13.96
N LEU A 145 15.09 -0.67 12.90
CA LEU A 145 14.35 -1.94 12.94
C LEU A 145 15.27 -3.13 13.23
N SER A 146 16.46 -3.16 12.64
CA SER A 146 17.43 -4.23 12.85
C SER A 146 17.98 -4.22 14.29
N GLU A 147 18.27 -3.04 14.84
CA GLU A 147 18.66 -2.87 16.24
C GLU A 147 17.53 -3.29 17.18
N ALA A 148 16.28 -2.94 16.88
CA ALA A 148 15.12 -3.38 17.66
C ALA A 148 14.99 -4.91 17.67
N GLY A 149 15.19 -5.57 16.53
CA GLY A 149 15.22 -7.04 16.45
C GLY A 149 16.32 -7.67 17.31
N ALA A 150 17.52 -7.09 17.31
CA ALA A 150 18.62 -7.55 18.16
C ALA A 150 18.32 -7.33 19.66
N LYS A 151 17.70 -6.20 20.04
CA LYS A 151 17.25 -5.95 21.43
C LYS A 151 16.22 -6.96 21.90
N LEU A 152 15.23 -7.31 21.05
CA LEU A 152 14.22 -8.31 21.38
C LEU A 152 14.83 -9.69 21.69
N ARG A 153 16.03 -9.96 21.16
CA ARG A 153 16.80 -11.18 21.38
C ARG A 153 17.86 -11.04 22.48
N LEU A 154 17.87 -9.92 23.20
CA LEU A 154 18.85 -9.63 24.27
C LEU A 154 20.30 -9.76 23.77
N SER A 155 20.59 -9.14 22.61
CA SER A 155 21.87 -9.23 21.92
C SER A 155 22.50 -7.86 21.74
N ASP A 156 23.78 -7.71 22.08
CA ASP A 156 24.56 -6.48 21.86
C ASP A 156 25.14 -6.33 20.45
N LYS A 157 24.80 -7.27 19.57
CA LYS A 157 25.20 -7.25 18.16
C LYS A 157 24.01 -7.49 17.25
N VAL A 158 23.86 -6.63 16.24
CA VAL A 158 22.92 -6.82 15.14
C VAL A 158 23.53 -7.80 14.15
N MET A 159 22.93 -8.98 14.04
CA MET A 159 23.37 -10.03 13.15
C MET A 159 22.68 -9.90 11.79
N LYS A 160 23.21 -10.57 10.76
CA LYS A 160 22.61 -10.60 9.42
C LYS A 160 21.11 -10.99 9.45
N ARG A 161 20.70 -11.90 10.33
CA ARG A 161 19.30 -12.31 10.49
C ARG A 161 18.37 -11.16 10.91
N ASP A 162 18.86 -10.25 11.75
CA ASP A 162 18.07 -9.14 12.27
C ASP A 162 17.86 -8.10 11.14
N ALA A 163 18.92 -7.85 10.37
CA ALA A 163 18.87 -7.04 9.14
C ALA A 163 17.94 -7.63 8.08
N LYS A 164 18.05 -8.94 7.81
CA LYS A 164 17.21 -9.63 6.83
C LYS A 164 15.72 -9.51 7.19
N ARG A 165 15.37 -9.69 8.46
CA ARG A 165 13.98 -9.56 8.92
C ARG A 165 13.46 -8.13 8.81
N ALA A 166 14.28 -7.13 9.10
CA ALA A 166 13.92 -5.72 8.90
C ALA A 166 13.70 -5.39 7.42
N VAL A 167 14.55 -5.92 6.54
CA VAL A 167 14.41 -5.80 5.08
C VAL A 167 13.12 -6.46 4.60
N GLU A 168 12.83 -7.69 5.02
CA GLU A 168 11.60 -8.40 4.66
C GLU A 168 10.34 -7.64 5.08
N LEU A 169 10.35 -7.06 6.29
CA LEU A 169 9.23 -6.27 6.79
C LEU A 169 9.03 -4.99 5.97
N LEU A 170 10.11 -4.26 5.68
CA LEU A 170 10.02 -3.05 4.87
C LEU A 170 9.60 -3.38 3.44
N ASP A 171 10.13 -4.46 2.86
CA ASP A 171 9.77 -4.92 1.52
C ASP A 171 8.29 -5.27 1.45
N TYR A 172 7.76 -5.98 2.45
CA TYR A 172 6.34 -6.31 2.54
C TYR A 172 5.45 -5.05 2.62
N CYS A 173 5.83 -4.05 3.42
CA CYS A 173 5.11 -2.77 3.49
C CYS A 173 5.18 -2.00 2.16
N LEU A 174 6.38 -1.85 1.59
CA LEU A 174 6.59 -1.11 0.35
C LEU A 174 5.85 -1.76 -0.81
N ARG A 175 5.84 -3.10 -0.89
CA ARG A 175 5.06 -3.81 -1.90
C ARG A 175 3.60 -3.45 -1.81
N GLN A 176 2.99 -3.44 -0.64
CA GLN A 176 1.56 -3.11 -0.55
C GLN A 176 1.24 -1.64 -0.82
N VAL A 177 2.20 -0.74 -0.60
CA VAL A 177 2.00 0.69 -0.83
C VAL A 177 2.29 1.09 -2.27
N ALA A 178 3.25 0.41 -2.91
CA ALA A 178 3.75 0.72 -4.26
C ALA A 178 3.31 -0.28 -5.34
N PHE A 179 2.79 -1.46 -5.01
CA PHE A 179 2.11 -2.32 -5.98
C PHE A 179 0.78 -1.69 -6.33
N ASP A 180 0.76 -1.15 -7.52
CA ASP A 180 -0.39 -1.08 -8.38
C ASP A 180 -0.65 -2.50 -8.89
N GLU A 181 -1.81 -3.10 -8.61
CA GLU A 181 -2.11 -4.50 -8.97
C GLU A 181 -2.14 -4.72 -10.51
N GLU A 182 -2.03 -3.67 -11.32
CA GLU A 182 -2.03 -3.77 -12.79
C GLU A 182 -0.79 -3.25 -13.54
N THR A 183 0.01 -2.31 -13.02
CA THR A 183 0.97 -1.60 -13.89
C THR A 183 2.34 -2.27 -14.03
N GLY A 184 2.41 -3.17 -14.99
CA GLY A 184 3.60 -3.29 -15.85
C GLY A 184 3.81 -2.09 -16.79
N THR A 185 3.58 -0.84 -16.35
CA THR A 185 3.36 0.40 -17.13
C THR A 185 1.99 0.42 -17.85
N ILE A 186 1.17 1.46 -17.71
CA ILE A 186 1.26 2.77 -18.37
C ILE A 186 0.51 3.84 -17.54
N ASP A 187 1.07 5.05 -17.51
CA ASP A 187 0.46 6.30 -17.05
C ASP A 187 -0.92 6.58 -17.68
N ILE A 188 -1.95 6.85 -16.87
CA ILE A 188 -3.06 7.76 -17.24
C ILE A 188 -3.51 8.55 -16.00
N ASP A 189 -2.65 9.44 -15.54
CA ASP A 189 -3.03 10.53 -14.64
C ASP A 189 -3.80 11.60 -15.45
N ARG A 190 -5.01 11.99 -15.00
CA ARG A 190 -5.47 13.41 -14.83
C ARG A 190 -6.97 13.70 -14.82
N ILE A 191 -7.89 12.78 -15.13
CA ILE A 191 -9.32 13.15 -15.29
C ILE A 191 -10.28 12.44 -14.31
N ALA A 192 -9.82 11.43 -13.56
CA ALA A 192 -10.73 10.58 -12.77
C ALA A 192 -11.14 11.12 -11.38
N THR A 193 -10.62 12.26 -10.92
CA THR A 193 -10.80 12.72 -9.53
C THR A 193 -12.15 13.37 -9.20
N GLU A 194 -13.06 13.55 -10.17
CA GLU A 194 -14.35 14.25 -9.95
C GLU A 194 -15.61 13.38 -10.14
N MET A 195 -15.47 12.07 -10.39
CA MET A 195 -16.64 11.23 -10.71
C MET A 195 -17.20 10.48 -9.48
N PRO A 196 -18.53 10.36 -9.34
CA PRO A 196 -19.17 9.54 -8.32
C PRO A 196 -18.76 8.06 -8.40
N ALA A 197 -18.66 7.38 -7.24
CA ALA A 197 -18.22 5.98 -7.14
C ALA A 197 -19.00 5.01 -8.04
N THR A 198 -20.30 5.24 -8.22
CA THR A 198 -21.16 4.46 -9.13
C THR A 198 -20.75 4.61 -10.59
N GLN A 199 -20.37 5.81 -11.03
CA GLN A 199 -19.93 6.07 -12.40
C GLN A 199 -18.54 5.50 -12.65
N ARG A 200 -17.67 5.54 -11.64
CA ARG A 200 -16.33 4.93 -11.67
C ARG A 200 -16.39 3.42 -11.81
N ASN A 201 -17.23 2.74 -11.04
CA ASN A 201 -17.40 1.28 -11.14
C ASN A 201 -17.91 0.85 -12.52
N LYS A 202 -18.81 1.62 -13.13
CA LYS A 202 -19.29 1.36 -14.50
C LYS A 202 -18.17 1.53 -15.53
N LEU A 203 -17.35 2.57 -15.36
CA LEU A 203 -16.20 2.84 -16.23
C LEU A 203 -15.15 1.71 -16.15
N MET A 204 -14.87 1.20 -14.95
CA MET A 204 -13.95 0.07 -14.76
C MET A 204 -14.47 -1.21 -15.41
N LYS A 205 -15.73 -1.57 -15.18
CA LYS A 205 -16.34 -2.75 -15.84
C LYS A 205 -16.24 -2.69 -17.35
N ILE A 206 -16.49 -1.51 -17.94
CA ILE A 206 -16.39 -1.34 -19.39
C ILE A 206 -14.94 -1.44 -19.87
N LYS A 207 -13.97 -0.94 -19.11
CA LYS A 207 -12.54 -1.11 -19.43
C LYS A 207 -12.09 -2.57 -19.35
N GLU A 208 -12.51 -3.31 -18.33
CA GLU A 208 -12.23 -4.75 -18.19
C GLU A 208 -12.79 -5.53 -19.39
N LEU A 209 -14.04 -5.25 -19.78
CA LEU A 209 -14.68 -5.86 -20.96
C LEU A 209 -13.94 -5.54 -22.26
N ILE A 210 -13.47 -4.31 -22.44
CA ILE A 210 -12.65 -3.93 -23.60
C ILE A 210 -11.35 -4.74 -23.64
N ILE A 211 -10.67 -4.92 -22.51
CA ILE A 211 -9.42 -5.71 -22.43
C ILE A 211 -9.70 -7.20 -22.72
N GLU A 212 -10.81 -7.74 -22.23
CA GLU A 212 -11.19 -9.13 -22.47
C GLU A 212 -11.55 -9.38 -23.94
N LEU A 213 -12.32 -8.48 -24.55
CA LEU A 213 -12.65 -8.54 -25.98
C LEU A 213 -11.42 -8.30 -26.86
N GLU A 214 -10.46 -7.46 -26.45
CA GLU A 214 -9.19 -7.28 -27.15
C GLU A 214 -8.39 -8.60 -27.23
N LYS A 215 -8.43 -9.42 -26.17
CA LYS A 215 -7.77 -10.74 -26.16
C LYS A 215 -8.44 -11.76 -27.08
N GLN A 216 -9.76 -11.66 -27.28
CA GLN A 216 -10.52 -12.61 -28.08
C GLN A 216 -10.57 -12.24 -29.57
N VAL A 217 -10.79 -10.96 -29.88
CA VAL A 217 -11.10 -10.47 -31.24
C VAL A 217 -9.93 -9.69 -31.84
N GLY A 218 -8.97 -9.27 -31.01
CA GLY A 218 -7.80 -8.47 -31.40
C GLY A 218 -8.02 -6.96 -31.22
N LYS A 219 -7.14 -6.15 -31.82
CA LYS A 219 -7.11 -4.68 -31.61
C LYS A 219 -8.35 -3.92 -32.11
N LEU A 220 -9.15 -4.50 -33.01
CA LEU A 220 -10.41 -3.90 -33.47
C LEU A 220 -11.58 -4.64 -32.83
N ILE A 221 -12.26 -3.95 -31.92
CA ILE A 221 -13.39 -4.48 -31.17
C ILE A 221 -14.69 -3.96 -31.80
N PRO A 222 -15.60 -4.83 -32.29
CA PRO A 222 -16.92 -4.41 -32.75
C PRO A 222 -17.73 -3.79 -31.60
N LEU A 223 -18.34 -2.63 -31.85
CA LEU A 223 -19.11 -1.91 -30.84
C LEU A 223 -20.36 -2.69 -30.40
N GLU A 224 -20.94 -3.49 -31.31
CA GLU A 224 -22.06 -4.40 -31.01
C GLU A 224 -21.68 -5.50 -30.01
N ASP A 225 -20.46 -6.03 -30.08
CA ASP A 225 -20.01 -7.11 -29.19
C ASP A 225 -19.73 -6.55 -27.78
N LEU A 226 -19.17 -5.34 -27.71
CA LEU A 226 -19.01 -4.62 -26.45
C LEU A 226 -20.35 -4.30 -25.79
N LEU A 227 -21.34 -3.85 -26.57
CA LEU A 227 -22.69 -3.58 -26.06
C LEU A 227 -23.36 -4.86 -25.54
N LYS A 228 -23.33 -5.95 -26.31
CA LYS A 228 -23.91 -7.24 -25.87
C LYS A 228 -23.25 -7.74 -24.59
N SER A 229 -21.92 -7.72 -24.53
CA SER A 229 -21.20 -8.17 -23.35
C SER A 229 -21.46 -7.27 -22.13
N ALA A 230 -21.58 -5.95 -22.33
CA ALA A 230 -21.91 -5.03 -21.25
C ALA A 230 -23.34 -5.23 -20.71
N VAL A 231 -24.31 -5.52 -21.58
CA VAL A 231 -25.70 -5.84 -21.19
C VAL A 231 -25.76 -7.17 -20.44
N GLU A 232 -25.02 -8.20 -20.87
CA GLU A 232 -24.88 -9.47 -20.14
C GLU A 232 -24.30 -9.29 -18.73
N HIS A 233 -23.43 -8.29 -18.53
CA HIS A 233 -22.83 -7.94 -17.24
C HIS A 233 -23.66 -6.92 -16.43
N GLY A 234 -24.91 -6.66 -16.85
CA GLY A 234 -25.90 -5.89 -16.10
C GLY A 234 -25.79 -4.37 -16.24
N LEU A 235 -25.24 -3.87 -17.36
CA LEU A 235 -25.22 -2.44 -17.70
C LEU A 235 -26.31 -2.14 -18.75
N GLU A 236 -26.97 -1.00 -18.64
CA GLU A 236 -27.92 -0.56 -19.66
C GLU A 236 -27.19 0.05 -20.87
N GLU A 237 -27.69 -0.18 -22.09
CA GLU A 237 -27.06 0.28 -23.33
C GLU A 237 -26.74 1.79 -23.33
N HIS A 238 -27.67 2.60 -22.81
CA HIS A 238 -27.51 4.05 -22.73
C HIS A 238 -26.33 4.48 -21.84
N GLU A 239 -26.05 3.73 -20.76
CA GLU A 239 -24.96 4.03 -19.84
C GLU A 239 -23.61 3.66 -20.44
N VAL A 240 -23.58 2.58 -21.24
CA VAL A 240 -22.38 2.11 -21.94
C VAL A 240 -22.00 3.12 -23.02
N GLU A 241 -22.96 3.62 -23.80
CA GLU A 241 -22.72 4.66 -24.80
C GLU A 241 -22.19 5.97 -24.18
N GLU A 242 -22.75 6.40 -23.05
CA GLU A 242 -22.25 7.58 -22.32
C GLU A 242 -20.80 7.42 -21.88
N VAL A 243 -20.43 6.23 -21.38
CA VAL A 243 -19.05 5.95 -20.94
C VAL A 243 -18.11 5.86 -22.14
N ILE A 244 -18.50 5.21 -23.24
CA ILE A 244 -17.69 5.14 -24.46
C ILE A 244 -17.44 6.54 -25.02
N GLN A 245 -18.45 7.42 -25.04
CA GLN A 245 -18.27 8.81 -25.47
C GLN A 245 -17.29 9.57 -24.58
N LYS A 246 -17.30 9.33 -23.26
CA LYS A 246 -16.31 9.90 -22.34
C LYS A 246 -14.90 9.35 -22.59
N LEU A 247 -14.75 8.04 -22.85
CA LEU A 247 -13.47 7.43 -23.17
C LEU A 247 -12.91 7.94 -24.52
N LYS A 248 -13.77 8.17 -25.52
CA LYS A 248 -13.39 8.83 -26.79
C LYS A 248 -12.91 10.25 -26.58
N ARG A 249 -13.60 11.03 -25.74
CA ARG A 249 -13.19 12.41 -25.38
C ARG A 249 -11.90 12.45 -24.58
N ALA A 250 -11.65 11.45 -23.74
CA ALA A 250 -10.43 11.32 -22.94
C ALA A 250 -9.22 10.85 -23.76
N GLY A 251 -9.45 10.25 -24.93
CA GLY A 251 -8.38 9.67 -25.76
C GLY A 251 -7.93 8.28 -25.31
N ASP A 252 -8.71 7.60 -24.47
CA ASP A 252 -8.43 6.21 -24.05
C ASP A 252 -8.76 5.21 -25.16
N VAL A 253 -9.78 5.53 -25.97
CA VAL A 253 -10.23 4.72 -27.11
C VAL A 253 -10.55 5.62 -28.28
N TYR A 254 -10.38 5.11 -29.49
CA TYR A 254 -10.73 5.80 -30.72
C TYR A 254 -11.49 4.87 -31.66
N GLU A 255 -12.17 5.47 -32.63
CA GLU A 255 -12.98 4.75 -33.62
C GLU A 255 -12.27 4.78 -34.99
N PRO A 256 -11.40 3.80 -35.30
CA PRO A 256 -10.71 3.74 -36.59
C PRO A 256 -11.65 3.53 -37.79
N LYS A 257 -12.77 2.83 -37.58
CA LYS A 257 -13.83 2.59 -38.57
C LYS A 257 -15.17 2.71 -37.86
N HIS A 258 -16.18 3.21 -38.58
CA HIS A 258 -17.54 3.33 -38.04
C HIS A 258 -18.01 1.98 -37.48
N GLY A 259 -18.35 1.94 -36.20
CA GLY A 259 -18.78 0.73 -35.48
C GLY A 259 -17.66 -0.13 -34.88
N PHE A 260 -16.40 0.31 -34.92
CA PHE A 260 -15.26 -0.42 -34.33
C PHE A 260 -14.45 0.46 -33.40
N LEU A 261 -14.19 -0.02 -32.19
CA LEU A 261 -13.34 0.63 -31.19
C LEU A 261 -11.95 0.01 -31.18
N SER A 262 -10.94 0.86 -31.02
CA SER A 262 -9.56 0.45 -30.73
C SER A 262 -9.06 1.27 -29.55
N ARG A 263 -8.30 0.63 -28.66
CA ARG A 263 -7.55 1.32 -27.62
C ARG A 263 -6.34 2.03 -28.25
N ILE A 264 -5.98 3.20 -27.72
CA ILE A 264 -4.77 3.95 -28.13
C ILE A 264 -3.52 3.33 -27.51
#